data_AF-A0A7Y3K508-F1
#
_entry.id   AF-A0A7Y3K508-F1
#
_cell.length_a   1.000
_cell.length_b   1.000
_cell.length_c   1.000
_cell.angle_alpha   90.00
_cell.angle_beta   90.00
_cell.angle_gamma   90.00
#
_symmetry.space_group_name_H-M   'P 1'
#
loop_
_entity.id
_entity.type
_entity.pdbx_description
1 polymer ?
#
loop_
_entity_poly.entity_id
_entity_poly.type
_entity_poly.pdbx_seq_one_letter_code
_entity_poly.pdbx_strand_id
1 'polypeptide(L)'
;MNSRSISDISMPAEPAAVSRTPMVYALCDAGQRALARGRYVAAKRLLEQAERMAWCQRDAATLARIYLPLLETCRQIRQLACEGFVFVSGQANAAAIWRASGAANAHTPGVVLLPAAMHKLAQNIKSAAQSQNRSLEILVLLQKGNQWWLASPYAARLALGLPVRWLRQAAPVTAPEAHEPWTCPLAVPGFYAAGSPLAVMTGEAVLLAFEKLALQWESRHAVPAQPWAKMALLRAARHVDPACEPVLMRLLALAQSLSRQ
;
A
#
# COMPACT_ATOMS: atom_id res chain seq x y z
N MET A 1 56.34 -15.34 -8.94
CA MET A 1 54.95 -15.74 -8.61
C MET A 1 54.75 -15.43 -7.13
N ASN A 2 54.10 -14.30 -6.81
CA ASN A 2 53.94 -13.82 -5.44
C ASN A 2 52.51 -14.05 -4.96
N SER A 3 52.35 -15.00 -4.05
CA SER A 3 51.16 -15.28 -3.25
C SER A 3 51.05 -14.26 -2.11
N ARG A 4 50.08 -13.35 -2.19
CA ARG A 4 49.68 -12.52 -1.04
C ARG A 4 48.45 -13.13 -0.38
N SER A 5 48.62 -13.54 0.87
CA SER A 5 47.57 -13.98 1.78
C SER A 5 46.60 -12.84 2.04
N ILE A 6 45.31 -13.06 1.76
CA ILE A 6 44.20 -12.18 2.17
C ILE A 6 43.69 -12.74 3.49
N SER A 7 44.43 -12.49 4.55
CA SER A 7 44.05 -12.79 5.93
C SER A 7 44.41 -11.54 6.72
N ASP A 8 43.41 -10.66 6.87
CA ASP A 8 43.29 -9.61 7.91
C ASP A 8 42.47 -8.42 7.40
N ILE A 9 41.16 -8.67 7.18
CA ILE A 9 40.18 -7.59 7.22
C ILE A 9 39.49 -7.71 8.57
N SER A 10 40.06 -7.00 9.55
CA SER A 10 39.47 -6.84 10.88
C SER A 10 38.15 -6.06 10.73
N MET A 11 37.03 -6.72 11.03
CA MET A 11 35.73 -6.05 11.06
C MET A 11 35.64 -5.16 12.31
N PRO A 12 35.14 -3.92 12.19
CA PRO A 12 34.95 -3.05 13.35
C PRO A 12 33.93 -3.67 14.31
N ALA A 13 34.22 -3.57 15.60
CA ALA A 13 33.37 -4.06 16.68
C ALA A 13 31.94 -3.51 16.56
N GLU A 14 30.99 -4.43 16.63
CA GLU A 14 29.56 -4.16 16.61
C GLU A 14 29.19 -3.26 17.80
N PRO A 15 28.55 -2.09 17.60
CA PRO A 15 28.20 -1.20 18.70
C PRO A 15 27.19 -1.91 19.62
N ALA A 16 27.44 -1.82 20.92
CA ALA A 16 26.63 -2.43 21.98
C ALA A 16 25.12 -2.30 21.72
N ALA A 17 24.42 -3.43 21.74
CA ALA A 17 23.00 -3.54 21.47
C ALA A 17 22.17 -2.79 22.54
N VAL A 18 21.92 -1.50 22.31
CA VAL A 18 20.83 -0.79 23.00
C VAL A 18 19.55 -1.55 22.70
N SER A 19 18.86 -2.07 23.73
CA SER A 19 17.66 -2.86 23.53
C SER A 19 16.61 -2.00 22.80
N ARG A 20 16.30 -2.37 21.55
CA ARG A 20 15.35 -1.65 20.69
C ARG A 20 13.90 -2.00 21.01
N THR A 21 13.68 -3.01 21.84
CA THR A 21 12.40 -3.56 22.30
C THR A 21 11.47 -2.52 22.94
N PRO A 22 11.89 -1.67 23.91
CA PRO A 22 11.00 -0.66 24.51
C PRO A 22 10.45 0.34 23.48
N MET A 23 11.23 0.67 22.45
CA MET A 23 10.79 1.61 21.41
C MET A 23 9.72 1.01 20.48
N VAL A 24 9.79 -0.29 20.17
CA VAL A 24 8.78 -0.95 19.32
C VAL A 24 7.42 -0.98 20.03
N TYR A 25 7.39 -1.32 21.32
CA TYR A 25 6.14 -1.33 22.09
C TYR A 25 5.54 0.07 22.23
N ALA A 26 6.35 1.09 22.49
CA ALA A 26 5.88 2.47 22.55
C ALA A 26 5.22 2.92 21.23
N LEU A 27 5.80 2.56 20.07
CA LEU A 27 5.21 2.85 18.76
C LEU A 27 3.90 2.07 18.53
N CYS A 28 3.86 0.79 18.92
CA CYS A 28 2.67 -0.04 18.80
C CYS A 28 1.50 0.55 19.61
N ASP A 29 1.75 0.90 20.87
CA ASP A 29 0.74 1.48 21.77
C ASP A 29 0.29 2.86 21.30
N ALA A 30 1.22 3.69 20.83
CA ALA A 30 0.88 4.99 20.24
C ALA A 30 0.02 4.82 18.97
N GLY A 31 0.33 3.82 18.14
CA GLY A 31 -0.43 3.46 16.96
C GLY A 31 -1.86 3.04 17.30
N GLN A 32 -2.03 2.15 18.28
CA GLN A 32 -3.35 1.72 18.76
C GLN A 32 -4.17 2.86 19.37
N ARG A 33 -3.54 3.74 20.16
CA ARG A 33 -4.22 4.95 20.68
C ARG A 33 -4.65 5.90 19.56
N ALA A 34 -3.85 6.03 18.51
CA ALA A 34 -4.21 6.84 17.35
C ALA A 34 -5.38 6.20 16.58
N LEU A 35 -5.38 4.88 16.41
CA LEU A 35 -6.46 4.12 15.79
C LEU A 35 -7.78 4.31 16.55
N ALA A 36 -7.76 4.14 17.87
CA ALA A 36 -8.93 4.32 18.74
C ALA A 36 -9.51 5.76 18.71
N ARG A 37 -8.69 6.75 18.33
CA ARG A 37 -9.08 8.17 18.19
C ARG A 37 -9.49 8.55 16.76
N GLY A 38 -9.64 7.58 15.86
CA GLY A 38 -9.94 7.84 14.44
C GLY A 38 -8.80 8.52 13.66
N ARG A 39 -7.58 8.58 14.22
CA ARG A 39 -6.41 9.21 13.58
C ARG A 39 -5.70 8.21 12.68
N TYR A 40 -6.41 7.62 11.73
CA TYR A 40 -5.96 6.43 11.00
C TYR A 40 -4.65 6.61 10.24
N VAL A 41 -4.43 7.75 9.55
CA VAL A 41 -3.16 8.00 8.84
C VAL A 41 -1.97 8.06 9.81
N ALA A 42 -2.16 8.66 10.98
CA ALA A 42 -1.12 8.69 12.02
C ALA A 42 -0.89 7.29 12.62
N ALA A 43 -1.96 6.55 12.91
CA ALA A 43 -1.90 5.18 13.38
C ALA A 43 -1.09 4.30 12.42
N LYS A 44 -1.37 4.39 11.11
CA LYS A 44 -0.67 3.62 10.07
C LYS A 44 0.83 3.89 10.10
N ARG A 45 1.24 5.16 10.16
CA ARG A 45 2.65 5.55 10.18
C ARG A 45 3.38 4.94 11.39
N LEU A 46 2.76 5.01 12.57
CA LEU A 46 3.31 4.46 13.82
C LEU A 46 3.40 2.94 13.78
N LEU A 47 2.34 2.26 13.35
CA LEU A 47 2.28 0.80 13.24
C LEU A 47 3.23 0.25 12.17
N GLU A 48 3.37 0.91 11.03
CA GLU A 48 4.37 0.53 10.00
C GLU A 48 5.80 0.75 10.48
N GLN A 49 6.04 1.75 11.32
CA GLN A 49 7.37 1.94 11.92
C GLN A 49 7.67 0.84 12.94
N ALA A 50 6.71 0.50 13.81
CA ALA A 50 6.82 -0.62 14.73
C ALA A 50 7.06 -1.94 13.97
N GLU A 51 6.32 -2.16 12.89
CA GLU A 51 6.45 -3.36 12.04
C GLU A 51 7.84 -3.49 11.43
N ARG A 52 8.40 -2.40 10.88
CA ARG A 52 9.76 -2.40 10.33
C ARG A 52 10.78 -2.78 11.39
N MET A 53 10.65 -2.22 12.60
CA MET A 53 11.58 -2.50 13.70
C MET A 53 11.47 -3.95 14.20
N ALA A 54 10.25 -4.47 14.38
CA ALA A 54 10.00 -5.86 14.76
C ALA A 54 10.50 -6.83 13.68
N TRP A 55 10.29 -6.50 12.40
CA TRP A 55 10.79 -7.29 11.28
C TRP A 55 12.31 -7.41 11.27
N CYS A 56 13.03 -6.28 11.45
CA CYS A 56 14.49 -6.29 11.52
C CYS A 56 15.02 -7.14 12.68
N GLN A 57 14.28 -7.23 13.78
CA GLN A 57 14.62 -8.03 14.95
C GLN A 57 14.15 -9.49 14.85
N ARG A 58 13.43 -9.85 13.78
CA ARG A 58 12.74 -11.14 13.66
C ARG A 58 11.84 -11.45 14.88
N ASP A 59 11.26 -10.41 15.47
CA ASP A 59 10.37 -10.53 16.64
C ASP A 59 8.95 -10.90 16.17
N ALA A 60 8.72 -12.19 16.03
CA ALA A 60 7.45 -12.74 15.56
C ALA A 60 6.28 -12.42 16.51
N ALA A 61 6.52 -12.41 17.83
CA ALA A 61 5.49 -12.11 18.82
C ALA A 61 4.98 -10.67 18.67
N THR A 62 5.89 -9.71 18.50
CA THR A 62 5.53 -8.31 18.28
C THR A 62 4.89 -8.11 16.90
N LEU A 63 5.36 -8.79 15.86
CA LEU A 63 4.70 -8.76 14.54
C LEU A 63 3.24 -9.24 14.61
N ALA A 64 2.97 -10.33 15.32
CA ALA A 64 1.62 -10.85 15.52
C ALA A 64 0.70 -9.80 16.20
N ARG A 65 1.23 -9.03 17.15
CA ARG A 65 0.47 -7.95 17.82
C ARG A 65 0.21 -6.74 16.93
N ILE A 66 1.05 -6.50 15.90
CA ILE A 66 0.94 -5.33 15.03
C ILE A 66 -0.01 -5.55 13.84
N TYR A 67 -0.05 -6.77 13.27
CA TYR A 67 -0.74 -6.98 12.00
C TYR A 67 -2.24 -6.72 12.04
N LEU A 68 -2.94 -7.09 13.12
CA LEU A 68 -4.38 -6.85 13.23
C LEU A 68 -4.72 -5.34 13.35
N PRO A 69 -4.10 -4.57 14.26
CA PRO A 69 -4.27 -3.11 14.28
C PRO A 69 -3.90 -2.43 12.95
N LEU A 70 -2.86 -2.93 12.27
CA LEU A 70 -2.45 -2.39 10.98
C LEU A 70 -3.48 -2.68 9.88
N LEU A 71 -4.04 -3.89 9.83
CA LEU A 71 -5.14 -4.25 8.94
C LEU A 71 -6.33 -3.31 9.13
N GLU A 72 -6.80 -3.17 10.36
CA GLU A 72 -7.95 -2.34 10.67
C GLU A 72 -7.69 -0.87 10.30
N THR A 73 -6.49 -0.37 10.59
CA THR A 73 -6.11 0.99 10.20
C THR A 73 -6.17 1.18 8.68
N CYS A 74 -5.64 0.24 7.90
CA CYS A 74 -5.69 0.30 6.45
C CYS A 74 -7.13 0.21 5.91
N ARG A 75 -7.96 -0.65 6.51
CA ARG A 75 -9.38 -0.78 6.17
C ARG A 75 -10.13 0.52 6.38
N GLN A 76 -9.92 1.17 7.53
CA GLN A 76 -10.55 2.46 7.86
C GLN A 76 -10.10 3.59 6.93
N ILE A 77 -8.80 3.67 6.60
CA ILE A 77 -8.30 4.68 5.63
C ILE A 77 -8.99 4.50 4.28
N ARG A 78 -9.08 3.25 3.81
CA ARG A 78 -9.70 2.93 2.53
C ARG A 78 -11.19 3.22 2.53
N GLN A 79 -11.89 2.79 3.57
CA GLN A 79 -13.32 3.04 3.73
C GLN A 79 -13.61 4.56 3.68
N LEU A 80 -12.89 5.36 4.47
CA LEU A 80 -13.02 6.82 4.43
C LEU A 80 -12.71 7.43 3.05
N ALA A 81 -11.72 6.89 2.36
CA ALA A 81 -11.43 7.33 0.99
C ALA A 81 -12.59 7.02 0.04
N CYS A 82 -13.18 5.82 0.14
CA CYS A 82 -14.29 5.39 -0.70
C CYS A 82 -15.62 6.07 -0.37
N GLU A 83 -15.82 6.48 0.89
CA GLU A 83 -16.96 7.32 1.32
C GLU A 83 -16.79 8.79 0.92
N GLY A 84 -15.57 9.18 0.55
CA GLY A 84 -15.20 10.54 0.15
C GLY A 84 -15.62 10.90 -1.27
N PHE A 85 -15.00 11.94 -1.83
CA PHE A 85 -15.20 12.28 -3.24
C PHE A 85 -14.57 11.21 -4.13
N VAL A 86 -15.04 11.10 -5.37
CA VAL A 86 -14.38 10.28 -6.39
C VAL A 86 -14.03 11.16 -7.58
N PHE A 87 -12.77 11.14 -8.00
CA PHE A 87 -12.30 11.80 -9.20
C PHE A 87 -11.82 10.76 -10.18
N VAL A 88 -12.47 10.67 -11.35
CA VAL A 88 -12.12 9.76 -12.44
C VAL A 88 -11.64 10.56 -13.62
N SER A 89 -10.37 10.42 -13.96
CA SER A 89 -9.79 11.09 -15.11
C SER A 89 -9.74 10.17 -16.32
N GLY A 90 -10.35 10.60 -17.41
CA GLY A 90 -10.16 10.05 -18.76
C GLY A 90 -9.84 11.11 -19.81
N GLN A 91 -9.62 12.37 -19.40
CA GLN A 91 -9.56 13.52 -20.31
C GLN A 91 -8.21 14.25 -20.24
N ALA A 92 -7.79 14.85 -21.36
CA ALA A 92 -6.55 15.63 -21.44
C ALA A 92 -6.46 16.81 -20.44
N ASN A 93 -7.60 17.30 -19.96
CA ASN A 93 -7.73 18.44 -19.04
C ASN A 93 -7.83 18.05 -17.55
N ALA A 94 -7.55 16.80 -17.18
CA ALA A 94 -7.72 16.29 -15.81
C ALA A 94 -7.06 17.16 -14.72
N ALA A 95 -5.88 17.70 -14.99
CA ALA A 95 -5.19 18.59 -14.06
C ALA A 95 -5.93 19.92 -13.82
N ALA A 96 -6.67 20.41 -14.83
CA ALA A 96 -7.51 21.59 -14.69
C ALA A 96 -8.78 21.27 -13.89
N ILE A 97 -9.43 20.13 -14.17
CA ILE A 97 -10.61 19.67 -13.42
C ILE A 97 -10.26 19.45 -11.94
N TRP A 98 -9.12 18.80 -11.65
CA TRP A 98 -8.64 18.61 -10.28
C TRP A 98 -8.43 19.94 -9.52
N ARG A 99 -7.87 20.95 -10.19
CA ARG A 99 -7.68 22.28 -9.59
C ARG A 99 -9.00 23.01 -9.38
N ALA A 100 -9.92 22.91 -10.34
CA ALA A 100 -11.21 23.58 -10.30
C ALA A 100 -12.21 22.94 -9.33
N SER A 101 -12.08 21.64 -9.02
CA SER A 101 -13.03 20.92 -8.16
C SER A 101 -13.01 21.34 -6.69
N GLY A 102 -12.04 22.17 -6.27
CA GLY A 102 -11.84 22.54 -4.86
C GLY A 102 -11.32 21.38 -3.99
N ALA A 103 -11.31 20.14 -4.50
CA ALA A 103 -10.79 18.96 -3.81
C ALA A 103 -9.27 19.04 -3.60
N ALA A 104 -8.56 19.85 -4.38
CA ALA A 104 -7.17 20.20 -4.12
C ALA A 104 -6.97 20.92 -2.76
N ASN A 105 -7.98 21.67 -2.30
CA ASN A 105 -7.90 22.54 -1.13
C ASN A 105 -8.68 22.01 0.09
N ALA A 106 -9.63 21.10 -0.12
CA ALA A 106 -10.42 20.53 0.97
C ALA A 106 -9.65 19.38 1.67
N HIS A 107 -9.71 19.31 3.01
CA HIS A 107 -9.24 18.15 3.80
C HIS A 107 -10.09 16.88 3.59
N THR A 108 -11.01 16.90 2.62
CA THR A 108 -11.92 15.81 2.31
C THR A 108 -11.13 14.58 1.83
N PRO A 109 -11.46 13.39 2.38
CA PRO A 109 -10.96 12.13 1.85
C PRO A 109 -11.57 11.84 0.47
N GLY A 110 -10.97 10.92 -0.27
CA GLY A 110 -11.49 10.57 -1.59
C GLY A 110 -10.64 9.58 -2.36
N VAL A 111 -11.19 9.15 -3.50
CA VAL A 111 -10.54 8.30 -4.49
C VAL A 111 -10.18 9.13 -5.73
N VAL A 112 -8.99 8.92 -6.27
CA VAL A 112 -8.49 9.55 -7.48
C VAL A 112 -8.05 8.46 -8.45
N LEU A 113 -8.79 8.28 -9.54
CA LEU A 113 -8.48 7.37 -10.63
C LEU A 113 -7.87 8.16 -11.79
N LEU A 114 -6.61 7.90 -12.12
CA LEU A 114 -5.88 8.62 -13.17
C LEU A 114 -5.36 7.68 -14.24
N PRO A 115 -5.33 8.07 -15.53
CA PRO A 115 -4.64 7.30 -16.55
C PRO A 115 -3.17 7.16 -16.18
N ALA A 116 -2.55 6.02 -16.50
CA ALA A 116 -1.13 5.79 -16.27
C ALA A 116 -0.31 7.00 -16.74
N ALA A 117 -0.49 7.43 -18.00
CA ALA A 117 0.21 8.57 -18.59
C ALA A 117 0.33 9.83 -17.67
N MET A 118 -0.61 10.04 -16.74
CA MET A 118 -0.63 11.13 -15.77
C MET A 118 0.14 10.89 -14.46
N HIS A 119 1.15 10.01 -14.44
CA HIS A 119 1.93 9.73 -13.23
C HIS A 119 2.46 10.95 -12.48
N LYS A 120 2.90 12.00 -13.18
CA LYS A 120 3.38 13.24 -12.54
C LYS A 120 2.27 13.92 -11.73
N LEU A 121 1.06 13.99 -12.27
CA LEU A 121 -0.10 14.52 -11.55
C LEU A 121 -0.41 13.66 -10.31
N ALA A 122 -0.42 12.34 -10.48
CA ALA A 122 -0.63 11.41 -9.38
C ALA A 122 0.40 11.61 -8.26
N GLN A 123 1.68 11.81 -8.59
CA GLN A 123 2.76 12.12 -7.64
C GLN A 123 2.58 13.47 -6.92
N ASN A 124 2.09 14.49 -7.63
CA ASN A 124 1.83 15.81 -7.04
C ASN A 124 0.66 15.75 -6.06
N ILE A 125 -0.47 15.13 -6.45
CA ILE A 125 -1.63 14.92 -5.58
C ILE A 125 -1.22 14.12 -4.35
N LYS A 126 -0.46 13.05 -4.56
CA LYS A 126 0.19 12.25 -3.51
C LYS A 126 0.94 13.13 -2.50
N SER A 127 1.84 13.98 -2.98
CA SER A 127 2.75 14.73 -2.11
C SER A 127 1.99 15.78 -1.30
N ALA A 128 1.00 16.43 -1.92
CA ALA A 128 0.10 17.37 -1.26
C ALA A 128 -0.76 16.68 -0.19
N ALA A 129 -1.32 15.50 -0.50
CA ALA A 129 -2.11 14.74 0.48
C ALA A 129 -1.29 14.35 1.71
N GLN A 130 -0.02 13.99 1.51
CA GLN A 130 0.87 13.59 2.60
C GLN A 130 1.25 14.73 3.53
N SER A 131 1.58 15.90 2.97
CA SER A 131 1.92 17.09 3.76
C SER A 131 0.71 17.57 4.58
N GLN A 132 -0.50 17.37 4.05
CA GLN A 132 -1.76 17.73 4.68
C GLN A 132 -2.39 16.59 5.52
N ASN A 133 -1.72 15.43 5.63
CA ASN A 133 -2.22 14.25 6.34
C ASN A 133 -3.63 13.79 5.92
N ARG A 134 -3.94 13.89 4.63
CA ARG A 134 -5.24 13.51 4.03
C ARG A 134 -5.32 12.01 3.74
N SER A 135 -6.53 11.45 3.83
CA SER A 135 -6.84 10.09 3.39
C SER A 135 -7.28 10.10 1.92
N LEU A 136 -6.31 9.97 1.01
CA LEU A 136 -6.59 9.82 -0.43
C LEU A 136 -6.12 8.45 -0.93
N GLU A 137 -6.98 7.77 -1.67
CA GLU A 137 -6.61 6.60 -2.47
C GLU A 137 -6.40 7.03 -3.91
N ILE A 138 -5.23 6.74 -4.48
CA ILE A 138 -4.89 7.08 -5.86
C ILE A 138 -4.66 5.79 -6.62
N LEU A 139 -5.45 5.54 -7.66
CA LEU A 139 -5.30 4.39 -8.54
C LEU A 139 -5.01 4.82 -9.98
N VAL A 140 -4.35 3.92 -10.71
CA VAL A 140 -4.03 4.10 -12.11
C VAL A 140 -4.92 3.26 -13.00
N LEU A 141 -5.45 3.93 -14.03
CA LEU A 141 -6.22 3.36 -15.11
C LEU A 141 -5.32 3.11 -16.33
N LEU A 142 -5.48 1.95 -16.95
CA LEU A 142 -4.95 1.66 -18.28
C LEU A 142 -6.09 1.66 -19.30
N GLN A 143 -5.85 2.24 -20.46
CA GLN A 143 -6.80 2.18 -21.56
C GLN A 143 -6.36 1.08 -22.54
N LYS A 144 -7.28 0.16 -22.87
CA LYS A 144 -7.08 -0.84 -23.94
C LYS A 144 -8.30 -0.78 -24.84
N GLY A 145 -8.11 -0.28 -26.06
CA GLY A 145 -9.22 0.07 -26.96
C GLY A 145 -10.10 1.17 -26.35
N ASN A 146 -11.42 0.97 -26.35
CA ASN A 146 -12.40 1.91 -25.78
C ASN A 146 -12.75 1.63 -24.31
N GLN A 147 -12.02 0.72 -23.65
CA GLN A 147 -12.27 0.35 -22.26
C GLN A 147 -11.15 0.81 -21.33
N TRP A 148 -11.56 1.27 -20.15
CA TRP A 148 -10.66 1.61 -19.05
C TRP A 148 -10.57 0.43 -18.08
N TRP A 149 -9.34 0.11 -17.71
CA TRP A 149 -8.98 -1.03 -16.87
C TRP A 149 -8.32 -0.51 -15.62
N LEU A 150 -8.73 -1.01 -14.46
CA LEU A 150 -7.92 -0.81 -13.27
C LEU A 150 -6.69 -1.68 -13.41
N ALA A 151 -5.52 -1.05 -13.41
CA ALA A 151 -4.28 -1.78 -13.52
C ALA A 151 -3.60 -1.86 -12.17
N SER A 152 -3.24 -3.09 -11.79
CA SER A 152 -2.08 -3.29 -10.94
C SER A 152 -0.88 -2.63 -11.63
N PRO A 153 0.12 -2.08 -10.91
CA PRO A 153 1.34 -1.41 -11.41
C PRO A 153 2.26 -2.23 -12.35
N TYR A 154 1.72 -3.27 -12.95
CA TYR A 154 2.29 -4.52 -13.39
C TYR A 154 1.61 -4.95 -14.72
N ALA A 155 1.17 -3.99 -15.54
CA ALA A 155 0.62 -4.28 -16.87
C ALA A 155 1.08 -3.30 -17.96
N ALA A 156 1.66 -2.14 -17.62
CA ALA A 156 2.39 -1.31 -18.58
C ALA A 156 3.16 -0.20 -17.85
N ARG A 157 4.50 -0.25 -17.88
CA ARG A 157 5.50 0.84 -17.73
C ARG A 157 5.31 1.97 -16.71
N LEU A 158 4.31 1.95 -15.84
CA LEU A 158 3.98 3.07 -14.98
C LEU A 158 3.15 2.59 -13.77
N ALA A 159 3.86 2.43 -12.65
CA ALA A 159 3.26 2.11 -11.37
C ALA A 159 2.61 3.36 -10.77
N LEU A 160 1.34 3.30 -10.34
CA LEU A 160 0.74 4.22 -9.36
C LEU A 160 -0.67 3.73 -8.97
N GLY A 161 -0.75 2.69 -8.16
CA GLY A 161 -2.00 2.32 -7.49
C GLY A 161 -1.68 1.82 -6.10
N LEU A 162 -1.33 2.73 -5.17
CA LEU A 162 -1.02 2.46 -3.77
C LEU A 162 -1.16 3.71 -2.90
N PRO A 163 -1.62 3.60 -1.64
CA PRO A 163 -1.45 4.66 -0.68
C PRO A 163 0.04 4.92 -0.51
N VAL A 164 0.38 6.16 -0.81
CA VAL A 164 1.71 6.71 -0.79
C VAL A 164 2.38 6.50 0.57
N ARG A 165 3.30 5.54 0.64
CA ARG A 165 4.65 5.77 1.19
C ARG A 165 5.58 4.58 0.88
N TRP A 166 6.74 4.90 0.31
CA TRP A 166 7.94 4.07 0.04
C TRP A 166 7.88 3.12 -1.16
N LEU A 167 8.65 3.41 -2.22
CA LEU A 167 9.78 2.56 -2.61
C LEU A 167 10.70 3.27 -3.62
N ARG A 168 11.99 3.32 -3.28
CA ARG A 168 13.10 3.77 -4.15
C ARG A 168 13.64 2.62 -5.01
N GLN A 169 13.01 1.44 -5.03
CA GLN A 169 13.53 0.24 -5.68
C GLN A 169 12.41 -0.75 -6.07
N ALA A 170 11.70 -0.50 -7.17
CA ALA A 170 10.81 -1.52 -7.74
C ALA A 170 10.91 -1.53 -9.27
N ALA A 171 11.81 -2.35 -9.78
CA ALA A 171 11.82 -2.90 -11.13
C ALA A 171 12.29 -4.37 -11.02
N PRO A 172 11.89 -5.31 -11.89
CA PRO A 172 10.79 -5.36 -12.86
C PRO A 172 9.78 -6.46 -12.48
N VAL A 173 8.50 -6.14 -12.29
CA VAL A 173 7.48 -7.17 -12.08
C VAL A 173 6.41 -6.93 -13.14
N THR A 174 6.50 -7.68 -14.24
CA THR A 174 5.43 -8.32 -15.03
C THR A 174 5.72 -8.40 -16.51
N ALA A 175 5.72 -9.63 -17.01
CA ALA A 175 5.34 -9.93 -18.37
C ALA A 175 3.78 -9.94 -18.44
N PRO A 176 3.17 -9.29 -19.45
CA PRO A 176 1.72 -9.12 -19.58
C PRO A 176 0.95 -10.32 -20.17
N GLU A 177 1.57 -11.50 -20.34
CA GLU A 177 1.12 -12.42 -21.39
C GLU A 177 0.12 -13.54 -21.02
N ALA A 178 -0.33 -13.69 -19.77
CA ALA A 178 -0.95 -14.97 -19.37
C ALA A 178 -2.40 -15.00 -18.83
N HIS A 179 -3.15 -13.90 -18.63
CA HIS A 179 -4.46 -14.03 -17.95
C HIS A 179 -5.60 -13.13 -18.45
N GLU A 180 -6.81 -13.64 -18.18
CA GLU A 180 -8.10 -13.03 -18.47
C GLU A 180 -8.17 -11.62 -17.86
N PRO A 181 -8.46 -10.60 -18.68
CA PRO A 181 -8.58 -9.23 -18.21
C PRO A 181 -9.68 -9.12 -17.15
N TRP A 182 -9.37 -8.56 -15.98
CA TRP A 182 -10.44 -8.25 -15.03
C TRP A 182 -11.09 -6.92 -15.37
N THR A 183 -12.38 -6.95 -15.73
CA THR A 183 -13.20 -5.77 -15.90
C THR A 183 -13.87 -5.42 -14.58
N CYS A 184 -13.75 -4.16 -14.19
CA CYS A 184 -14.57 -3.56 -13.16
C CYS A 184 -15.30 -2.37 -13.80
N PRO A 185 -16.64 -2.32 -13.76
CA PRO A 185 -17.35 -1.16 -14.27
C PRO A 185 -16.99 0.04 -13.39
N LEU A 186 -16.25 0.99 -13.97
CA LEU A 186 -16.00 2.29 -13.36
C LEU A 186 -17.03 3.28 -13.85
N ALA A 187 -17.37 4.26 -13.01
CA ALA A 187 -18.15 5.41 -13.46
C ALA A 187 -17.41 6.13 -14.61
N VAL A 188 -18.18 6.89 -15.40
CA VAL A 188 -17.63 7.71 -16.47
C VAL A 188 -16.58 8.70 -15.92
N PRO A 189 -15.67 9.24 -16.74
CA PRO A 189 -14.77 10.29 -16.28
C PRO A 189 -15.55 11.48 -15.70
N GLY A 190 -15.16 11.95 -14.51
CA GLY A 190 -15.86 13.03 -13.82
C GLY A 190 -15.37 13.25 -12.39
N PHE A 191 -15.93 14.27 -11.76
CA PHE A 191 -15.81 14.51 -10.32
C PHE A 191 -17.16 14.22 -9.67
N TYR A 192 -17.14 13.37 -8.65
CA TYR A 192 -18.31 12.92 -7.93
C TYR A 192 -18.20 13.34 -6.47
N ALA A 193 -19.20 14.09 -6.01
CA ALA A 193 -19.28 14.46 -4.61
C ALA A 193 -19.50 13.23 -3.72
N ALA A 194 -19.02 13.31 -2.48
CA ALA A 194 -19.24 12.29 -1.46
C ALA A 194 -20.73 11.97 -1.31
N GLY A 195 -21.07 10.68 -1.19
CA GLY A 195 -22.44 10.21 -1.05
C GLY A 195 -23.28 10.20 -2.34
N SER A 196 -22.77 10.70 -3.47
CA SER A 196 -23.46 10.55 -4.76
C SER A 196 -23.51 9.07 -5.19
N PRO A 197 -24.56 8.60 -5.88
CA PRO A 197 -24.65 7.20 -6.32
C PRO A 197 -23.43 6.73 -7.13
N LEU A 198 -22.88 7.60 -7.99
CA LEU A 198 -21.68 7.31 -8.77
C LEU A 198 -20.41 7.23 -7.92
N ALA A 199 -20.30 8.04 -6.86
CA ALA A 199 -19.19 7.93 -5.91
C ALA A 199 -19.25 6.62 -5.13
N VAL A 200 -20.43 6.24 -4.62
CA VAL A 200 -20.64 4.98 -3.87
C VAL A 200 -20.29 3.77 -4.73
N MET A 201 -20.88 3.67 -5.93
CA MET A 201 -20.62 2.59 -6.88
C MET A 201 -19.13 2.49 -7.23
N THR A 202 -18.46 3.62 -7.46
CA THR A 202 -17.02 3.63 -7.79
C THR A 202 -16.16 3.25 -6.58
N GLY A 203 -16.54 3.68 -5.37
CA GLY A 203 -15.89 3.28 -4.13
C GLY A 203 -15.93 1.76 -3.95
N GLU A 204 -17.10 1.14 -4.08
CA GLU A 204 -17.27 -0.32 -4.01
C GLU A 204 -16.44 -1.05 -5.08
N ALA A 205 -16.48 -0.58 -6.32
CA ALA A 205 -15.66 -1.10 -7.41
C ALA A 205 -14.16 -1.09 -7.07
N VAL A 206 -13.68 -0.01 -6.44
CA VAL A 206 -12.28 0.15 -6.01
C VAL A 206 -11.92 -0.79 -4.86
N LEU A 207 -12.82 -1.00 -3.89
CA LEU A 207 -12.62 -1.95 -2.80
C LEU A 207 -12.38 -3.37 -3.34
N LEU A 208 -13.29 -3.84 -4.21
CA LEU A 208 -13.21 -5.16 -4.84
C LEU A 208 -11.96 -5.32 -5.70
N ALA A 209 -11.54 -4.23 -6.35
CA ALA A 209 -10.36 -4.22 -7.18
C ALA A 209 -9.08 -4.53 -6.42
N PHE A 210 -8.85 -3.82 -5.31
CA PHE A 210 -7.62 -3.96 -4.53
C PHE A 210 -7.46 -5.38 -3.99
N GLU A 211 -8.54 -5.95 -3.45
CA GLU A 211 -8.51 -7.29 -2.90
C GLU A 211 -8.14 -8.32 -3.99
N LYS A 212 -8.79 -8.21 -5.16
CA LYS A 212 -8.50 -9.09 -6.30
C LYS A 212 -7.06 -8.94 -6.79
N LEU A 213 -6.54 -7.72 -6.88
CA LEU A 213 -5.17 -7.47 -7.31
C LEU A 213 -4.14 -8.10 -6.37
N ALA A 214 -4.39 -8.05 -5.06
CA ALA A 214 -3.53 -8.64 -4.05
C ALA A 214 -3.48 -10.16 -4.16
N LEU A 215 -4.65 -10.79 -4.29
CA LEU A 215 -4.78 -12.25 -4.45
C LEU A 215 -4.13 -12.74 -5.75
N GLN A 216 -4.32 -12.00 -6.85
CA GLN A 216 -3.65 -12.31 -8.12
C GLN A 216 -2.13 -12.12 -8.06
N TRP A 217 -1.65 -11.15 -7.29
CA TRP A 217 -0.22 -10.98 -7.09
C TRP A 217 0.36 -12.16 -6.32
N GLU A 218 -0.31 -12.60 -5.25
CA GLU A 218 0.14 -13.73 -4.45
C GLU A 218 0.21 -15.02 -5.28
N SER A 219 -0.80 -15.31 -6.11
CA SER A 219 -0.84 -16.53 -6.93
C SER A 219 0.26 -16.61 -8.01
N ARG A 220 0.87 -15.47 -8.37
CA ARG A 220 1.98 -15.41 -9.36
C ARG A 220 3.35 -15.74 -8.77
N HIS A 221 3.47 -15.81 -7.45
CA HIS A 221 4.76 -16.01 -6.79
C HIS A 221 4.80 -17.40 -6.15
N ALA A 222 5.90 -18.11 -6.39
CA ALA A 222 6.14 -19.39 -5.73
C ALA A 222 6.20 -19.18 -4.20
N VAL A 223 5.42 -19.97 -3.46
CA VAL A 223 5.36 -19.87 -2.00
C VAL A 223 6.64 -20.48 -1.41
N PRO A 224 7.49 -19.71 -0.70
CA PRO A 224 8.71 -20.25 -0.10
C PRO A 224 8.40 -21.26 1.00
N ALA A 225 9.25 -22.28 1.13
CA ALA A 225 9.13 -23.27 2.21
C ALA A 225 9.48 -22.68 3.59
N GLN A 226 10.48 -21.79 3.66
CA GLN A 226 10.89 -21.20 4.94
C GLN A 226 9.88 -20.14 5.44
N PRO A 227 9.46 -20.18 6.71
CA PRO A 227 8.43 -19.28 7.24
C PRO A 227 8.76 -17.79 7.09
N TRP A 228 9.99 -17.38 7.38
CA TRP A 228 10.42 -15.98 7.25
C TRP A 228 10.46 -15.51 5.79
N ALA A 229 10.80 -16.39 4.85
CA ALA A 229 10.75 -16.08 3.42
C ALA A 229 9.30 -15.96 2.95
N LYS A 230 8.40 -16.83 3.42
CA LYS A 230 6.96 -16.74 3.17
C LYS A 230 6.36 -15.45 3.73
N MET A 231 6.74 -15.04 4.93
CA MET A 231 6.35 -13.74 5.48
C MET A 231 6.89 -12.57 4.63
N ALA A 232 8.12 -12.65 4.13
CA ALA A 232 8.67 -11.61 3.27
C ALA A 232 7.86 -11.46 1.98
N LEU A 233 7.46 -12.59 1.36
CA LEU A 233 6.58 -12.59 0.20
C LEU A 233 5.22 -11.93 0.51
N LEU A 234 4.58 -12.32 1.60
CA LEU A 234 3.29 -11.75 1.99
C LEU A 234 3.38 -10.26 2.38
N ARG A 235 4.49 -9.82 2.98
CA ARG A 235 4.76 -8.39 3.22
C ARG A 235 4.88 -7.62 1.90
N ALA A 236 5.48 -8.23 0.88
CA ALA A 236 5.49 -7.67 -0.47
C ALA A 236 4.09 -7.64 -1.10
N ALA A 237 3.25 -8.66 -0.89
CA ALA A 237 1.84 -8.64 -1.30
C ALA A 237 1.05 -7.49 -0.62
N ARG A 238 1.31 -7.22 0.67
CA ARG A 238 0.73 -6.08 1.39
C ARG A 238 1.13 -4.73 0.78
N HIS A 239 2.28 -4.67 0.09
CA HIS A 239 2.64 -3.48 -0.67
C HIS A 239 1.82 -3.32 -1.95
N VAL A 240 1.06 -4.33 -2.42
CA VAL A 240 0.08 -4.22 -3.52
C VAL A 240 -1.28 -3.77 -2.98
N ASP A 241 -1.70 -4.35 -1.87
CA ASP A 241 -2.90 -3.93 -1.15
C ASP A 241 -2.64 -3.95 0.37
N PRO A 242 -2.49 -2.76 0.98
CA PRO A 242 -2.28 -2.66 2.42
C PRO A 242 -3.44 -3.08 3.30
N ALA A 243 -4.66 -3.19 2.75
CA ALA A 243 -5.86 -3.63 3.46
C ALA A 243 -6.37 -4.99 2.95
N CYS A 244 -5.56 -5.76 2.21
CA CYS A 244 -5.93 -7.12 1.81
C CYS A 244 -5.97 -8.02 3.05
N GLU A 245 -7.18 -8.29 3.51
CA GLU A 245 -7.44 -9.12 4.69
C GLU A 245 -6.84 -10.52 4.54
N PRO A 246 -7.04 -11.27 3.43
CA PRO A 246 -6.42 -12.59 3.26
C PRO A 246 -4.90 -12.61 3.46
N VAL A 247 -4.19 -11.62 2.90
CA VAL A 247 -2.73 -11.48 3.03
C VAL A 247 -2.34 -11.21 4.47
N LEU A 248 -3.03 -10.29 5.15
CA LEU A 248 -2.72 -9.92 6.53
C LEU A 248 -3.08 -11.01 7.54
N MET A 249 -4.16 -11.75 7.32
CA MET A 249 -4.51 -12.91 8.14
C MET A 249 -3.47 -14.03 8.01
N ARG A 250 -2.92 -14.25 6.80
CA ARG A 250 -1.80 -15.17 6.59
C ARG A 250 -0.52 -14.71 7.29
N LEU A 251 -0.20 -13.40 7.24
CA LEU A 251 0.92 -12.82 7.97
C LEU A 251 0.79 -13.00 9.49
N LEU A 252 -0.40 -12.75 10.03
CA LEU A 252 -0.72 -12.93 11.43
C LEU A 252 -0.53 -14.39 11.85
N ALA A 253 -1.12 -15.33 11.11
CA ALA A 253 -1.01 -16.77 11.39
C ALA A 253 0.45 -17.25 11.38
N LEU A 254 1.26 -16.80 10.41
CA LEU A 254 2.69 -17.14 10.36
C LEU A 254 3.47 -16.55 11.53
N ALA A 255 3.20 -15.29 11.90
CA ALA A 255 3.85 -14.65 13.03
C ALA A 255 3.51 -15.36 14.35
N GLN A 256 2.26 -15.75 14.55
CA GLN A 256 1.82 -16.53 15.72
C GLN A 256 2.44 -17.94 15.75
N SER A 257 2.61 -18.59 14.59
CA SER A 257 3.29 -19.88 14.50
C SER A 257 4.76 -19.75 14.88
N LEU A 258 5.45 -18.73 14.36
CA LEU A 258 6.86 -18.47 14.64
C LEU A 258 7.13 -18.05 16.09
N SER A 259 6.19 -17.35 16.74
CA SER A 259 6.37 -16.93 18.14
C SER A 259 6.23 -18.07 19.15
N ARG A 260 5.80 -19.26 18.73
CA ARG A 260 5.64 -20.45 19.58
C ARG A 260 6.79 -21.44 19.45
N GLN A 261 7.68 -21.23 18.48
CA GLN A 261 8.91 -22.01 18.28
C GLN A 261 10.01 -21.47 19.18
#